data_AF-A0A1V6IXW6-F1
#
_entry.id   AF-A0A1V6IXW6-F1
#
_cell.length_a   1.000
_cell.length_b   1.000
_cell.length_c   1.000
_cell.angle_alpha   90.00
_cell.angle_beta   90.00
_cell.angle_gamma   90.00
#
_symmetry.space_group_name_H-M   'P 1'
#
loop_
_entity.id
_entity.type
_entity.pdbx_description
1 polymer ?
#
loop_
_entity_poly.entity_id
_entity_poly.type
_entity_poly.pdbx_seq_one_letter_code
_entity_poly.pdbx_strand_id
1 'polypeptide(L)'
;MTTWEEYLADTDPANAASVLALNGWFSASDHRIRFSFPASTGRFYRLEYCTNLTNTTGVTYSNLGWGTPGMVITNPGTSNAWFWILRASPNAP
;
A
#
# COMPACT_ATOMS: atom_id res chain seq x y z
N MET A 1 7.76 -19.06 5.78
CA MET A 1 8.01 -19.16 4.34
C MET A 1 7.65 -17.83 3.73
N THR A 2 8.66 -17.08 3.32
CA THR A 2 8.53 -15.81 2.60
C THR A 2 8.05 -16.18 1.19
N THR A 3 6.80 -15.88 0.89
CA THR A 3 6.19 -16.30 -0.38
C THR A 3 6.84 -15.51 -1.51
N TRP A 4 7.05 -16.16 -2.66
CA TRP A 4 7.64 -15.63 -3.91
C TRP A 4 7.27 -14.18 -4.27
N GLU A 5 6.11 -13.71 -3.81
CA GLU A 5 5.62 -12.34 -3.96
C GLU A 5 6.45 -11.29 -3.18
N GLU A 6 7.05 -11.63 -2.02
CA GLU A 6 8.03 -10.78 -1.31
C GLU A 6 9.37 -10.71 -2.06
N TYR A 7 9.72 -11.76 -2.80
CA TYR A 7 10.91 -11.76 -3.67
C TYR A 7 10.69 -10.89 -4.92
N LEU A 8 9.47 -10.83 -5.46
CA LEU A 8 9.08 -9.93 -6.55
C LEU A 8 9.02 -8.44 -6.15
N ALA A 9 9.00 -8.15 -4.84
CA ALA A 9 8.99 -6.80 -4.29
C ALA A 9 10.40 -6.18 -4.11
N ASP A 10 11.47 -6.89 -4.52
CA ASP A 10 12.89 -6.53 -4.24
C ASP A 10 13.19 -6.31 -2.74
N THR A 11 12.38 -6.91 -1.87
CA THR A 11 12.57 -6.83 -0.42
C THR A 11 13.34 -8.05 0.10
N ASP A 12 14.39 -7.81 0.87
CA ASP A 12 15.14 -8.85 1.59
C ASP A 12 14.38 -9.22 2.87
N PRO A 13 13.79 -10.43 2.93
CA PRO A 13 13.02 -10.84 4.10
C PRO A 13 13.87 -11.06 5.36
N ALA A 14 15.20 -11.13 5.25
CA ALA A 14 16.11 -11.20 6.39
C ALA A 14 16.48 -9.82 6.94
N ASN A 15 16.09 -8.73 6.25
CA ASN A 15 16.41 -7.36 6.63
C ASN A 15 15.13 -6.59 6.95
N ALA A 16 14.89 -6.32 8.24
CA ALA A 16 13.73 -5.57 8.71
C ALA A 16 13.64 -4.12 8.16
N ALA A 17 14.73 -3.58 7.62
CA ALA A 17 14.74 -2.28 6.95
C ALA A 17 14.46 -2.37 5.43
N SER A 18 14.40 -3.58 4.87
CA SER A 18 14.04 -3.81 3.47
C SER A 18 12.52 -3.82 3.35
N VAL A 19 11.96 -2.64 3.06
CA VAL A 19 10.53 -2.43 2.91
C VAL A 19 10.17 -2.20 1.44
N LEU A 20 8.98 -2.63 1.04
CA LEU A 20 8.47 -2.39 -0.30
C LEU A 20 8.27 -0.88 -0.50
N ALA A 21 9.11 -0.28 -1.35
CA ALA A 21 8.98 1.11 -1.75
C ALA A 21 8.17 1.19 -3.07
N LEU A 22 7.03 1.87 -3.03
CA LEU A 22 6.19 2.07 -4.21
C LEU A 22 6.36 3.49 -4.74
N ASN A 23 6.76 3.60 -6.01
CA ASN A 23 6.76 4.88 -6.72
C ASN A 23 5.33 5.19 -7.18
N GLY A 24 4.80 6.32 -6.72
CA GLY A 24 3.51 6.86 -7.14
C GLY A 24 3.66 8.19 -7.85
N TRP A 25 2.59 8.64 -8.50
CA TRP A 25 2.48 9.98 -9.07
C TRP A 25 1.32 10.74 -8.44
N PHE A 26 1.59 11.99 -8.06
CA PHE A 26 0.57 12.92 -7.61
C PHE A 26 0.03 13.69 -8.82
N SER A 27 -1.28 13.77 -8.90
CA SER A 27 -2.00 14.52 -9.91
C SER A 27 -2.55 15.80 -9.29
N ALA A 28 -2.01 16.94 -9.69
CA ALA A 28 -2.46 18.24 -9.20
C ALA A 28 -3.86 18.63 -9.71
N SER A 29 -4.29 18.08 -10.86
CA SER A 29 -5.59 18.41 -11.47
C SER A 29 -6.78 17.81 -10.71
N ASP A 30 -6.62 16.62 -10.14
CA ASP A 30 -7.67 15.92 -9.41
C ASP A 30 -7.30 15.55 -7.96
N HIS A 31 -6.18 16.11 -7.47
CA HIS A 31 -5.69 15.96 -6.09
C HIS A 31 -5.63 14.50 -5.65
N ARG A 32 -5.05 13.65 -6.49
CA ARG A 32 -4.99 12.20 -6.26
C ARG A 32 -3.58 11.68 -6.44
N ILE A 33 -3.17 10.84 -5.51
CA ILE A 33 -1.96 10.05 -5.64
C ILE A 33 -2.34 8.69 -6.21
N ARG A 34 -1.59 8.24 -7.22
CA ARG A 34 -1.77 6.95 -7.88
C ARG A 34 -0.48 6.17 -7.86
N PHE A 35 -0.58 4.88 -7.59
CA PHE A 35 0.55 3.97 -7.63
C PHE A 35 0.05 2.58 -8.00
N SER A 36 0.95 1.81 -8.59
CA SER A 36 0.71 0.43 -9.00
C SER A 36 1.72 -0.47 -8.33
N PHE A 37 1.27 -1.68 -7.99
CA PHE A 37 2.14 -2.70 -7.41
C PHE A 37 1.70 -4.09 -7.90
N PRO A 38 2.63 -5.05 -8.00
CA PRO A 38 2.27 -6.45 -8.26
C PRO A 38 1.35 -6.96 -7.15
N ALA A 39 0.15 -7.39 -7.51
CA ALA A 39 -0.84 -7.93 -6.58
C ALA A 39 -1.11 -9.41 -6.85
N SER A 40 -1.13 -10.21 -5.80
CA SER A 40 -1.48 -11.62 -5.86
C SER A 40 -2.99 -11.81 -5.77
N THR A 41 -3.57 -12.62 -6.66
CA THR A 41 -5.01 -12.92 -6.66
C THR A 41 -5.45 -13.69 -5.42
N GLY A 42 -4.53 -14.35 -4.70
CA GLY A 42 -4.77 -15.06 -3.45
C GLY A 42 -4.67 -14.20 -2.19
N ARG A 43 -4.53 -12.87 -2.32
CA ARG A 43 -4.37 -11.95 -1.19
C ARG A 43 -5.43 -10.84 -1.23
N PHE A 44 -5.96 -10.52 -0.07
CA PHE A 44 -6.79 -9.34 0.15
C PHE A 44 -5.92 -8.17 0.58
N TYR A 45 -6.09 -7.02 -0.08
CA TYR A 45 -5.31 -5.82 0.15
C TYR A 45 -6.11 -4.74 0.87
N ARG A 46 -5.47 -4.10 1.84
CA ARG A 46 -5.99 -2.93 2.57
C ARG A 46 -4.93 -1.83 2.58
N LEU A 47 -5.34 -0.62 2.24
CA LEU A 47 -4.52 0.58 2.42
C LEU A 47 -4.85 1.20 3.77
N GLU A 48 -3.89 1.24 4.67
CA GLU A 48 -3.94 2.05 5.89
C GLU A 48 -3.22 3.38 5.64
N TYR A 49 -3.76 4.48 6.12
CA TYR A 49 -3.18 5.79 5.92
C TYR A 49 -3.48 6.76 7.05
N CYS A 50 -2.56 7.70 7.29
CA CYS A 50 -2.75 8.81 8.21
C CYS A 50 -1.98 10.06 7.74
N THR A 51 -2.31 11.21 8.32
CA THR A 51 -1.57 12.47 8.12
C THR A 51 -0.61 12.78 9.28
N ASN A 52 -0.54 11.90 10.28
CA ASN A 52 0.35 12.05 11.44
C ASN A 52 0.80 10.67 11.97
N LEU A 53 2.11 10.38 11.88
CA LEU A 53 2.69 9.12 12.34
C LEU A 53 2.65 8.94 13.87
N THR A 54 2.70 10.04 14.64
CA THR A 54 2.77 9.96 16.10
C THR A 54 1.40 9.85 16.75
N ASN A 55 0.33 10.08 15.99
CA ASN A 55 -1.05 9.92 16.43
C ASN A 55 -1.68 8.68 15.79
N THR A 56 -1.51 7.53 16.45
CA THR A 56 -2.03 6.22 16.02
C THR A 56 -3.56 6.13 16.05
N THR A 57 -4.26 7.06 16.71
CA THR A 57 -5.73 7.10 16.78
C THR A 57 -6.36 7.63 15.49
N GLY A 58 -5.57 8.21 14.57
CA GLY A 58 -6.04 8.79 13.31
C GLY A 58 -5.82 7.93 12.06
N VAL A 59 -5.48 6.63 12.22
CA VAL A 59 -5.26 5.75 11.06
C VAL A 59 -6.60 5.37 10.44
N THR A 60 -6.82 5.84 9.22
CA THR A 60 -7.96 5.45 8.39
C THR A 60 -7.55 4.31 7.47
N TYR A 61 -8.49 3.52 7.00
CA TYR A 61 -8.21 2.46 6.04
C TYR A 61 -9.24 2.39 4.91
N SER A 62 -8.79 1.88 3.77
CA SER A 62 -9.62 1.51 2.63
C SER A 62 -9.36 0.06 2.26
N ASN A 63 -10.42 -0.74 2.24
CA ASN A 63 -10.39 -2.10 1.73
C ASN A 63 -10.33 -2.06 0.21
N LEU A 64 -9.26 -2.58 -0.37
CA LEU A 64 -9.01 -2.53 -1.80
C LEU A 64 -9.53 -3.77 -2.53
N GLY A 65 -9.79 -4.84 -1.79
CA GLY A 65 -10.30 -6.10 -2.33
C GLY A 65 -9.21 -7.15 -2.55
N TRP A 66 -9.60 -8.24 -3.21
CA TRP A 66 -8.67 -9.26 -3.68
C TRP A 66 -7.76 -8.71 -4.77
N GLY A 67 -6.50 -9.16 -4.79
CA GLY A 67 -5.54 -8.69 -5.76
C GLY A 67 -5.96 -9.00 -7.20
N THR A 68 -5.68 -8.05 -8.09
CA THR A 68 -5.84 -8.21 -9.53
C THR A 68 -4.52 -7.84 -10.21
N PRO A 69 -4.11 -8.52 -11.31
CA PRO A 69 -2.91 -8.13 -12.04
C PRO A 69 -2.94 -6.64 -12.43
N GLY A 70 -1.85 -5.91 -12.10
CA GLY A 70 -1.74 -4.48 -12.41
C GLY A 70 -2.60 -3.55 -11.54
N MET A 71 -2.86 -3.93 -10.28
CA MET A 71 -3.69 -3.14 -9.36
C MET A 71 -3.22 -1.70 -9.24
N VAL A 72 -4.13 -0.75 -9.47
CA VAL A 72 -3.91 0.69 -9.32
C VAL A 72 -4.74 1.21 -8.16
N ILE A 73 -4.08 1.85 -7.20
CA ILE A 73 -4.76 2.50 -6.07
C ILE A 73 -4.77 4.00 -6.31
N THR A 74 -5.92 4.61 -6.06
CA THR A 74 -6.12 6.06 -6.11
C THR A 74 -6.66 6.54 -4.77
N ASN A 75 -5.96 7.48 -4.13
CA ASN A 75 -6.39 8.07 -2.86
C ASN A 75 -6.40 9.61 -3.00
N PRO A 76 -7.39 10.34 -2.46
CA PRO A 76 -7.27 11.79 -2.28
C PRO A 76 -5.96 12.15 -1.58
N GLY A 77 -5.11 12.92 -2.27
CA GLY A 77 -3.91 13.52 -1.71
C GLY A 77 -4.20 14.97 -1.34
N THR A 78 -4.04 15.33 -0.06
CA THR A 78 -3.99 16.73 0.37
C THR A 78 -2.54 17.20 0.43
N SER A 79 -2.30 18.52 0.50
CA SER A 79 -0.95 19.12 0.52
C SER A 79 -0.10 18.77 1.76
N ASN A 80 -0.64 18.00 2.71
CA ASN A 80 0.07 17.57 3.91
C ASN A 80 0.84 16.27 3.64
N ALA A 81 1.82 15.95 4.49
CA ALA A 81 2.48 14.65 4.43
C ALA A 81 1.49 13.54 4.78
N TRP A 82 1.36 12.54 3.92
CA TRP A 82 0.61 11.33 4.22
C TRP A 82 1.57 10.15 4.40
N PHE A 83 1.22 9.28 5.32
CA PHE A 83 1.95 8.06 5.64
C PHE A 83 1.05 6.87 5.43
N TRP A 84 1.50 5.92 4.63
CA TRP A 84 0.68 4.82 4.14
C TRP A 84 1.32 3.48 4.46
N ILE A 85 0.48 2.48 4.69
CA ILE A 85 0.88 1.08 4.83
C ILE A 85 -0.06 0.25 3.96
N LEU A 86 0.51 -0.53 3.05
CA LEU A 86 -0.24 -1.54 2.32
C LEU A 86 -0.17 -2.86 3.09
N ARG A 87 -1.33 -3.38 3.50
CA ARG A 87 -1.45 -4.69 4.15
C ARG A 87 -1.95 -5.71 3.16
N ALA A 88 -1.34 -6.89 3.16
CA ALA A 88 -1.82 -8.07 2.46
C ALA A 88 -2.23 -9.14 3.49
N SER A 89 -3.38 -9.76 3.30
CA SER A 89 -3.92 -10.81 4.16
C SER A 89 -4.37 -12.00 3.31
N PRO A 90 -4.24 -13.25 3.78
CA PRO A 90 -4.84 -14.40 3.13
C PRO A 90 -6.38 -14.40 3.18
N ASN A 91 -6.97 -13.59 4.08
CA ASN A 91 -8.42 -13.53 4.30
C ASN A 91 -8.92 -12.10 4.17
N ALA A 92 -10.14 -11.94 3.64
CA ALA A 92 -10.89 -10.70 3.76
C ALA A 92 -11.26 -10.43 5.24
N PRO A 93 -11.35 -9.15 5.66
CA PRO A 93 -11.79 -8.79 7.01
C PRO A 93 -13.23 -9.19 7.29
#